data_AF-A0A5U1J7R1-F1
#
_entry.id   AF-A0A5U1J7R1-F1
#
_cell.length_a   1.000
_cell.length_b   1.000
_cell.length_c   1.000
_cell.angle_alpha   90.00
_cell.angle_beta   90.00
_cell.angle_gamma   90.00
#
_symmetry.space_group_name_H-M   'P 1'
#
loop_
_entity.id
_entity.type
_entity.pdbx_description
1 polymer ?
#
loop_
_entity_poly.entity_id
_entity_poly.type
_entity_poly.pdbx_seq_one_letter_code
_entity_poly.pdbx_strand_id
1 'polypeptide(L)'
;MKTNRVRLIQFIHIAKNQLGIDTDTYRQMLLSITGESSTSTMTPGQLNKVLNAMKEKGFRVKPAKKAGTTRPQDDTPQVKKLRAMWLDMHAKGIVRDSSEAALQAWVKRETGVDSLKWLEPEMASHCIEKLKKWHTRTAVRST
;
A
#
# COMPACT_ATOMS: atom_id res chain seq x y z
N MET A 1 19.58 11.76 10.50
CA MET A 1 18.22 11.18 10.52
C MET A 1 17.35 11.98 11.47
N LYS A 2 16.27 12.64 11.00
CA LYS A 2 15.33 13.33 11.91
C LYS A 2 14.52 12.26 12.66
N THR A 3 14.91 11.96 13.90
CA THR A 3 14.17 11.02 14.76
C THR A 3 12.84 11.66 15.13
N ASN A 4 11.74 11.18 14.55
CA ASN A 4 10.41 11.72 14.82
C ASN A 4 9.93 11.26 16.20
N ARG A 5 10.23 12.09 17.21
CA ARG A 5 9.88 11.86 18.62
C ARG A 5 8.39 11.54 18.81
N VAL A 6 7.52 12.31 18.14
CA VAL A 6 6.06 12.14 18.22
C VAL A 6 5.66 10.73 17.78
N ARG A 7 6.26 10.23 16.70
CA ARG A 7 5.99 8.89 16.18
C ARG A 7 6.45 7.78 17.14
N LEU A 8 7.58 7.97 17.83
CA LEU A 8 8.06 7.00 18.84
C LEU A 8 7.11 6.93 20.03
N ILE A 9 6.65 8.08 20.53
CA ILE A 9 5.68 8.15 21.63
C ILE A 9 4.37 7.45 21.23
N GLN A 10 3.89 7.68 20.00
CA GLN A 10 2.71 6.99 19.48
C GLN A 10 2.90 5.46 19.49
N PHE A 11 4.03 4.96 18.99
CA PHE A 11 4.28 3.51 19.00
C PHE A 11 4.36 2.92 20.41
N ILE A 12 4.95 3.64 21.36
CA ILE A 12 5.02 3.20 22.77
C ILE A 12 3.61 3.09 23.36
N HIS A 13 2.73 4.07 23.11
CA HIS A 13 1.34 4.00 23.60
C HIS A 13 0.53 2.89 22.91
N ILE A 14 0.74 2.66 21.61
CA ILE A 14 0.14 1.52 20.91
C ILE A 14 0.65 0.20 21.49
N ALA A 15 1.95 0.10 21.75
CA ALA A 15 2.57 -1.08 22.34
C ALA A 15 2.02 -1.36 23.75
N LYS A 16 1.84 -0.34 24.58
CA LYS A 16 1.18 -0.46 25.89
C LYS A 16 -0.19 -1.12 25.76
N ASN A 17 -1.02 -0.60 24.86
CA ASN A 17 -2.36 -1.12 24.63
C ASN A 17 -2.35 -2.55 24.07
N GLN A 18 -1.45 -2.84 23.12
CA GLN A 18 -1.36 -4.15 22.48
C GLN A 18 -0.83 -5.25 23.41
N LEU A 19 0.05 -4.89 24.34
CA LEU A 19 0.59 -5.78 25.36
C LEU A 19 -0.31 -5.88 26.60
N GLY A 20 -1.40 -5.09 26.68
CA GLY A 20 -2.31 -5.08 27.82
C GLY A 20 -1.66 -4.60 29.12
N ILE A 21 -0.64 -3.74 29.03
CA ILE A 21 0.09 -3.24 30.21
C ILE A 21 -0.73 -2.13 30.87
N ASP A 22 -1.02 -2.28 32.16
CA ASP A 22 -1.70 -1.26 32.95
C ASP A 22 -0.82 -0.01 33.14
N THR A 23 -1.43 1.08 33.61
CA THR A 23 -0.72 2.37 33.72
C THR A 23 0.38 2.38 34.78
N ASP A 24 0.23 1.61 35.86
CA ASP A 24 1.24 1.58 36.93
C ASP A 24 2.46 0.77 36.48
N THR A 25 2.23 -0.44 35.97
CA THR A 25 3.29 -1.28 35.39
C THR A 25 4.01 -0.57 34.24
N TYR A 26 3.26 0.18 33.42
CA TYR A 26 3.85 1.00 32.36
C TYR A 26 4.79 2.08 32.91
N ARG A 27 4.37 2.82 33.95
CA ARG A 27 5.21 3.85 34.59
C ARG A 27 6.46 3.26 35.24
N GLN A 28 6.32 2.12 35.92
CA GLN A 28 7.46 1.41 36.52
C GLN A 28 8.46 0.94 35.44
N MET A 29 7.96 0.41 34.32
CA MET A 29 8.79 0.01 33.19
C MET A 29 9.56 1.20 32.60
N LEU A 30 8.90 2.35 32.44
CA LEU A 30 9.56 3.58 31.97
C LEU A 30 10.66 4.04 32.94
N LEU A 31 10.37 4.03 34.24
CA LEU A 31 11.32 4.41 35.30
C LEU A 31 12.54 3.47 35.31
N SER A 32 12.31 2.17 35.19
CA SER A 32 13.38 1.16 35.18
C SER A 32 14.32 1.29 33.97
N ILE A 33 13.78 1.60 32.79
CA ILE A 33 14.57 1.68 31.55
C ILE A 33 15.27 3.04 31.39
N THR A 34 14.63 4.12 31.85
CA THR A 34 15.06 5.49 31.50
C THR A 34 15.30 6.40 32.69
N GLY A 35 14.87 6.03 33.89
CA GLY A 35 14.83 6.88 35.08
C GLY A 35 13.65 7.85 35.12
N GLU A 36 12.83 7.90 34.06
CA GLU A 36 11.75 8.87 33.91
C GLU A 36 10.39 8.19 33.84
N SER A 37 9.38 8.80 34.47
CA SER A 37 8.02 8.26 34.55
C SER A 37 7.12 8.71 33.37
N SER A 38 7.63 9.55 32.48
CA SER A 38 6.88 10.16 31.38
C SER A 38 7.63 10.13 30.05
N THR A 39 6.93 9.78 28.97
CA THR A 39 7.47 9.84 27.60
C THR A 39 7.63 11.28 27.08
N SER A 40 7.01 12.25 27.76
CA SER A 40 7.07 13.69 27.42
C SER A 40 8.39 14.36 27.85
N THR A 41 9.14 13.77 28.76
CA THR A 41 10.44 14.29 29.22
C THR A 41 11.62 13.53 28.58
N MET A 42 11.41 12.29 28.15
CA MET A 42 12.43 11.44 27.52
C MET A 42 13.03 11.97 26.20
N THR A 43 14.32 11.77 26.04
CA THR A 43 15.04 12.00 24.77
C THR A 43 14.69 10.94 23.71
N PRO A 44 14.89 11.22 22.41
CA PRO A 44 14.65 10.23 21.35
C PRO A 44 15.44 8.92 21.52
N GLY A 45 16.63 8.97 22.13
CA GLY A 45 17.43 7.79 22.44
C GLY A 45 16.78 6.90 23.52
N GLN A 46 16.26 7.52 24.59
CA GLN A 46 15.50 6.82 25.64
C GLN A 46 14.21 6.20 25.09
N LEU A 47 13.47 6.93 24.25
CA LEU A 47 12.25 6.42 23.61
C LEU A 47 12.52 5.17 22.74
N ASN A 48 13.66 5.15 22.02
CA ASN A 48 14.05 3.98 21.26
C ASN A 48 14.39 2.77 22.15
N LYS A 49 15.05 2.99 23.30
CA LYS A 49 15.33 1.91 24.27
C LYS A 49 14.03 1.31 24.82
N VAL A 50 13.09 2.15 25.23
CA VAL A 50 11.76 1.71 25.69
C VAL A 50 11.04 0.92 24.60
N LEU A 51 11.01 1.44 23.37
CA LEU A 51 10.35 0.76 22.26
C LEU A 51 10.99 -0.60 21.96
N ASN A 52 12.32 -0.73 22.06
CA ASN A 52 13.01 -2.01 21.88
C ASN A 52 12.67 -3.01 23.00
N ALA A 53 12.65 -2.59 24.26
CA ALA A 53 12.21 -3.45 25.36
C ALA A 53 10.76 -3.93 25.19
N MET A 54 9.88 -3.07 24.66
CA MET A 54 8.51 -3.47 24.33
C MET A 54 8.46 -4.48 23.18
N LYS A 55 9.34 -4.36 22.17
CA LYS A 55 9.45 -5.35 21.08
C LYS A 55 9.90 -6.71 21.59
N GLU A 56 10.87 -6.73 22.50
CA GLU A 56 11.32 -7.97 23.17
C GLU A 56 10.19 -8.63 23.97
N LYS A 57 9.33 -7.83 24.61
CA LYS A 57 8.11 -8.31 25.29
C LYS A 57 6.98 -8.75 24.34
N GLY A 58 7.19 -8.72 23.03
CA GLY A 58 6.24 -9.20 22.03
C GLY A 58 5.53 -8.12 21.22
N PHE A 59 5.88 -6.83 21.39
CA PHE A 59 5.33 -5.78 20.53
C PHE A 59 5.85 -5.93 19.11
N ARG A 60 4.97 -6.36 18.21
CA ARG A 60 5.24 -6.39 16.77
C ARG A 60 4.57 -5.18 16.13
N VAL A 61 5.37 -4.26 15.62
CA VAL A 61 4.87 -3.22 14.70
C VAL A 61 4.36 -3.94 13.47
N LYS A 62 3.04 -4.12 13.38
CA LYS A 62 2.44 -4.53 12.11
C LYS A 62 2.86 -3.46 11.11
N PRO A 63 3.53 -3.82 10.00
CA PRO A 63 3.72 -2.84 8.93
C PRO A 63 2.33 -2.28 8.67
N ALA A 64 2.22 -0.95 8.60
CA ALA A 64 0.98 -0.32 8.15
C ALA A 64 0.57 -1.12 6.92
N LYS A 65 -0.63 -1.73 6.93
CA LYS A 65 -1.17 -2.30 5.70
C LYS A 65 -0.99 -1.16 4.72
N LYS A 66 -0.07 -1.32 3.76
CA LYS A 66 -0.11 -0.46 2.58
C LYS A 66 -1.57 -0.54 2.20
N ALA A 67 -2.22 0.59 1.98
CA ALA A 67 -3.47 0.60 1.26
C ALA A 67 -3.17 0.10 -0.16
N GLY A 68 -2.69 -1.14 -0.31
CA GLY A 68 -2.93 -1.95 -1.47
C GLY A 68 -4.43 -2.08 -1.46
N THR A 69 -5.08 -1.22 -2.24
CA THR A 69 -5.95 -1.60 -3.36
C THR A 69 -6.51 -3.03 -3.37
N THR A 70 -6.81 -3.63 -2.22
CA THR A 70 -7.75 -4.75 -2.10
C THR A 70 -9.13 -4.14 -1.94
N ARG A 71 -9.51 -3.29 -2.89
CA ARG A 71 -10.92 -3.13 -3.22
C ARG A 71 -11.26 -4.37 -4.07
N PRO A 72 -12.40 -5.03 -3.85
CA PRO A 72 -12.81 -6.17 -4.66
C PRO A 72 -12.65 -5.79 -6.13
N GLN A 73 -11.76 -6.52 -6.79
CA GLN A 73 -11.34 -6.24 -8.15
C GLN A 73 -12.54 -6.58 -9.03
N ASP A 74 -13.06 -5.60 -9.77
CA ASP A 74 -14.27 -5.83 -10.55
C ASP A 74 -13.99 -6.90 -11.60
N ASP A 75 -14.79 -7.94 -11.50
CA ASP A 75 -14.46 -9.29 -11.94
C ASP A 75 -15.25 -9.67 -13.20
N THR A 76 -15.74 -8.66 -13.93
CA THR A 76 -16.43 -8.90 -15.19
C THR A 76 -15.46 -9.57 -16.18
N PRO A 77 -15.94 -10.55 -16.98
CA PRO A 77 -15.07 -11.25 -17.93
C PRO A 77 -14.31 -10.33 -18.89
N GLN A 78 -14.90 -9.18 -19.23
CA GLN A 78 -14.31 -8.20 -20.13
C GLN A 78 -13.18 -7.41 -19.46
N VAL A 79 -13.32 -7.02 -18.19
CA VAL A 79 -12.25 -6.34 -17.45
C VAL A 79 -11.08 -7.30 -17.21
N LYS A 80 -11.36 -8.59 -16.92
CA LYS A 80 -10.31 -9.63 -16.87
C LYS A 80 -9.56 -9.75 -18.20
N LYS A 81 -10.27 -9.70 -19.32
CA LYS A 81 -9.68 -9.74 -20.66
C LYS A 81 -8.81 -8.50 -20.96
N LEU A 82 -9.26 -7.30 -20.57
CA LEU A 82 -8.46 -6.07 -20.67
C LEU A 82 -7.14 -6.20 -19.91
N ARG A 83 -7.18 -6.68 -18.66
CA ARG A 83 -5.97 -6.92 -17.85
C ARG A 83 -5.03 -7.93 -18.52
N ALA A 84 -5.55 -9.06 -18.98
CA ALA A 84 -4.75 -10.08 -19.64
C ALA A 84 -4.06 -9.54 -20.90
N MET A 85 -4.78 -8.78 -21.73
CA MET A 85 -4.20 -8.14 -22.92
C MET A 85 -3.15 -7.09 -22.57
N TRP A 86 -3.39 -6.28 -21.54
CA TRP A 86 -2.43 -5.28 -21.08
C TRP A 86 -1.10 -5.91 -20.63
N LEU A 87 -1.18 -7.02 -19.88
CA LEU A 87 -0.02 -7.79 -19.46
C LEU A 87 0.71 -8.44 -20.64
N ASP A 88 0.01 -9.01 -21.62
CA ASP A 88 0.62 -9.55 -22.86
C ASP A 88 1.35 -8.45 -23.64
N MET A 89 0.74 -7.27 -23.77
CA MET A 89 1.36 -6.13 -24.44
C MET A 89 2.59 -5.61 -23.71
N HIS A 90 2.59 -5.62 -22.38
CA HIS A 90 3.78 -5.29 -21.59
C HIS A 90 4.89 -6.34 -21.77
N ALA A 91 4.55 -7.64 -21.76
CA ALA A 91 5.52 -8.71 -22.00
C ALA A 91 6.18 -8.60 -23.38
N LYS A 92 5.45 -8.08 -24.38
CA LYS A 92 5.95 -7.78 -25.74
C LYS A 92 6.66 -6.42 -25.85
N GLY A 93 6.82 -5.69 -24.74
CA GLY A 93 7.48 -4.38 -24.72
C GLY A 93 6.69 -3.25 -25.38
N ILE A 94 5.41 -3.47 -25.75
CA ILE A 94 4.54 -2.46 -26.36
C ILE A 94 4.12 -1.41 -25.33
N VAL A 95 3.88 -1.86 -24.10
CA VAL A 95 3.51 -1.03 -22.96
C VAL A 95 4.68 -1.03 -21.96
N ARG A 96 4.98 0.14 -21.38
CA ARG A 96 6.10 0.31 -20.44
C ARG A 96 5.78 -0.04 -18.99
N ASP A 97 4.51 0.01 -18.60
CA ASP A 97 4.05 -0.23 -17.23
C ASP A 97 2.87 -1.21 -17.21
N SER A 98 3.08 -2.38 -16.59
CA SER A 98 2.09 -3.44 -16.44
C SER A 98 1.09 -3.21 -15.31
N SER A 99 1.22 -2.14 -14.53
CA SER A 99 0.40 -1.91 -13.34
C SER A 99 -1.08 -1.66 -13.66
N GLU A 100 -1.96 -2.06 -12.74
CA GLU A 100 -3.40 -1.78 -12.82
C GLU A 100 -3.68 -0.27 -12.90
N ALA A 101 -2.86 0.55 -12.23
CA ALA A 101 -2.97 2.00 -12.27
C ALA A 101 -2.71 2.56 -13.68
N ALA A 102 -1.73 2.01 -14.40
CA ALA A 102 -1.45 2.38 -15.79
C ALA A 102 -2.61 1.98 -16.71
N LEU A 103 -3.17 0.79 -16.53
CA LEU A 103 -4.37 0.35 -17.26
C LEU A 103 -5.57 1.27 -16.97
N GLN A 104 -5.82 1.61 -15.71
CA GLN A 104 -6.89 2.53 -15.31
C GLN A 104 -6.71 3.91 -15.92
N ALA A 105 -5.50 4.47 -15.89
CA ALA A 105 -5.20 5.76 -16.50
C ALA A 105 -5.42 5.74 -18.02
N TRP A 106 -5.05 4.64 -18.69
CA TRP A 106 -5.32 4.46 -20.10
C TRP A 106 -6.83 4.38 -20.39
N VAL A 107 -7.58 3.52 -19.68
CA VAL A 107 -9.03 3.42 -19.85
C VAL A 107 -9.73 4.74 -19.58
N LYS A 108 -9.37 5.45 -18.51
CA LYS A 108 -9.90 6.79 -18.21
C LYS A 108 -9.69 7.77 -19.36
N ARG A 109 -8.54 7.73 -20.03
CA ARG A 109 -8.28 8.58 -21.19
C ARG A 109 -9.14 8.19 -22.40
N GLU A 110 -9.44 6.91 -22.58
CA GLU A 110 -10.22 6.42 -23.73
C GLU A 110 -11.74 6.54 -23.53
N THR A 111 -12.23 6.44 -22.29
CA THR A 111 -13.67 6.36 -21.98
C THR A 111 -14.19 7.44 -21.02
N GLY A 112 -13.28 8.17 -20.35
CA GLY A 112 -13.62 9.12 -19.29
C GLY A 112 -13.92 8.47 -17.93
N VAL A 113 -13.94 7.13 -17.84
CA VAL A 113 -14.33 6.42 -16.62
C VAL A 113 -13.16 6.30 -15.64
N ASP A 114 -13.35 6.78 -14.41
CA ASP A 114 -12.31 6.82 -13.38
C ASP A 114 -11.90 5.44 -12.83
N SER A 115 -12.78 4.46 -12.91
CA SER A 115 -12.54 3.12 -12.37
C SER A 115 -13.09 2.05 -13.28
N LEU A 116 -12.32 0.98 -13.49
CA LEU A 116 -12.77 -0.22 -14.22
C LEU A 116 -14.03 -0.85 -13.61
N LYS A 117 -14.35 -0.51 -12.36
CA LYS A 117 -15.61 -0.85 -11.68
C LYS A 117 -16.86 -0.37 -12.40
N TRP A 118 -16.79 0.86 -12.88
CA TRP A 118 -17.91 1.57 -13.46
C TRP A 118 -17.86 1.48 -14.99
N LEU A 119 -17.00 0.61 -15.52
CA LEU A 119 -16.83 0.45 -16.96
C LEU A 119 -17.99 -0.38 -17.50
N GLU A 120 -18.85 0.27 -18.27
CA GLU A 120 -19.96 -0.40 -18.94
C GLU A 120 -19.46 -1.42 -19.98
N PRO A 121 -20.22 -2.52 -20.22
CA PRO A 121 -19.77 -3.60 -21.10
C PRO A 121 -19.47 -3.16 -22.55
N GLU A 122 -20.21 -2.17 -23.06
CA GLU A 122 -20.00 -1.62 -24.40
C GLU A 122 -18.67 -0.86 -24.48
N MET A 123 -18.39 -0.02 -23.47
CA MET A 123 -17.14 0.73 -23.35
C MET A 123 -15.94 -0.20 -23.15
N ALA A 124 -16.11 -1.28 -22.38
CA ALA A 124 -15.09 -2.32 -22.23
C ALA A 124 -14.80 -3.02 -23.57
N SER A 125 -15.84 -3.33 -24.35
CA SER A 125 -15.69 -3.93 -25.69
C SER A 125 -14.95 -2.98 -26.64
N HIS A 126 -15.29 -1.70 -26.62
CA HIS A 126 -14.58 -0.68 -27.40
C HIS A 126 -13.09 -0.58 -27.03
N CYS A 127 -12.77 -0.63 -25.73
CA CYS A 127 -11.39 -0.66 -25.25
C CYS A 127 -10.63 -1.90 -25.75
N ILE A 128 -11.26 -3.08 -25.72
CA ILE A 128 -10.66 -4.33 -26.22
C ILE A 128 -10.32 -4.20 -27.72
N GLU A 129 -11.22 -3.68 -28.54
CA GLU A 129 -10.97 -3.49 -29.97
C GLU A 129 -9.84 -2.48 -30.25
N LYS A 130 -9.74 -1.41 -29.45
CA LYS A 130 -8.60 -0.48 -29.52
C LYS A 130 -7.28 -1.15 -29.16
N LEU A 131 -7.23 -1.96 -28.10
CA LEU A 131 -6.03 -2.72 -27.73
C LEU A 131 -5.61 -3.69 -28.84
N LYS A 132 -6.56 -4.39 -29.46
CA LYS A 132 -6.27 -5.28 -30.62
C LYS A 132 -5.64 -4.51 -31.77
N LYS A 133 -6.22 -3.38 -32.18
CA LYS A 133 -5.66 -2.55 -33.27
C LYS A 133 -4.26 -2.06 -32.96
N TRP A 134 -4.01 -1.65 -31.71
CA TRP A 134 -2.68 -1.23 -31.28
C TRP A 134 -1.67 -2.39 -31.32
N HIS A 135 -2.08 -3.57 -30.85
CA HIS A 135 -1.28 -4.80 -30.93
C HIS A 135 -0.92 -5.14 -32.38
N THR A 136 -1.88 -5.16 -33.30
CA THR A 136 -1.61 -5.42 -34.73
C THR A 136 -0.66 -4.38 -35.34
N ARG A 137 -0.85 -3.09 -35.04
CA ARG A 137 0.02 -2.02 -35.57
C ARG A 137 1.47 -2.18 -35.10
N THR A 138 1.68 -2.64 -33.87
CA THR A 138 3.02 -2.82 -33.31
C THR A 138 3.66 -4.12 -33.82
N ALA A 139 2.86 -5.17 -34.02
CA ALA A 139 3.33 -6.40 -34.67
C ALA A 139 3.85 -6.15 -36.10
N VAL A 140 3.13 -5.37 -36.91
CA VAL A 140 3.54 -5.03 -38.30
C VAL A 140 4.81 -4.19 -38.35
N ARG A 141 5.06 -3.37 -37.32
CA ARG A 141 6.21 -2.45 -37.26
C ARG A 141 7.48 -3.10 -36.69
N SER A 142 7.40 -4.37 -36.28
CA SER A 142 8.51 -5.14 -35.69
C SER A 142 9.16 -6.13 -36.69
N THR A 143 8.77 -6.05 -37.96
CA THR A 143 9.34 -6.77 -39.12
C THR A 143 10.06 -5.79 -40.01
#